data_AF-A0A8J6FXY2-F1
#
_entry.id   AF-A0A8J6FXY2-F1
#
_cell.length_a   1.000
_cell.length_b   1.000
_cell.length_c   1.000
_cell.angle_alpha   90.00
_cell.angle_beta   90.00
_cell.angle_gamma   90.00
#
_symmetry.space_group_name_H-M   'P 1'
#
loop_
_entity.id
_entity.type
_entity.pdbx_description
1 polymer ?
#
loop_
_entity_poly.entity_id
_entity_poly.type
_entity_poly.pdbx_seq_one_letter_code
_entity_poly.pdbx_strand_id
1 'polypeptide(L)'
;MGAKPSRGLQEQWASDSHAFLFPPKLGRLLKVPVLKFLLHSASYLWFLIFLLGESLVMETQLSTFKGRSQSVWETSLHMIWVTGFLWFECKEVWIEGLRSYLLDWWNFLDVVILSLYLASFALRLLLAGLAYMHCQEASDSATCHYFTAAERSEWRTEDPQFLAEVLFAVTSMLSFTRLAYILPAHESLGTLQISIGRMIDDMIRFMFILMIILTAFLCGLNNIYVPYQETEQLGKYAGPGARGRGWGGPSLVAHSVALLPACSDLLVQSLIYLIAQPLVSSPSL
;
A
#
# COMPACT_ATOMS: atom_id res chain seq x y z
N MET A 1 35.80 34.40 -21.68
CA MET A 1 36.09 33.21 -20.85
C MET A 1 34.83 32.84 -20.08
N GLY A 2 34.19 31.70 -20.18
CA GLY A 2 34.24 30.58 -21.12
C GLY A 2 32.91 29.85 -20.90
N ALA A 3 32.07 29.78 -21.94
CA ALA A 3 30.82 29.03 -21.89
C ALA A 3 31.14 27.53 -21.89
N LYS A 4 30.68 26.81 -20.87
CA LYS A 4 30.91 25.37 -20.71
C LYS A 4 29.82 24.59 -21.49
N PRO A 5 30.16 23.83 -22.54
CA PRO A 5 29.18 23.03 -23.27
C PRO A 5 29.00 21.69 -22.54
N SER A 6 27.81 21.45 -21.98
CA SER A 6 27.51 20.21 -21.23
C SER A 6 26.09 19.70 -21.48
N ARG A 7 25.53 19.97 -22.67
CA ARG A 7 24.25 19.39 -23.11
C ARG A 7 24.39 18.28 -24.16
N GLY A 8 25.46 18.29 -24.95
CA GLY A 8 25.65 17.32 -26.04
C GLY A 8 26.08 15.91 -25.61
N LEU A 9 26.75 15.77 -24.46
CA LEU A 9 27.20 14.46 -23.97
C LEU A 9 26.07 13.65 -23.33
N GLN A 10 25.10 14.27 -22.64
CA GLN A 10 24.01 13.51 -22.02
C GLN A 10 23.04 12.89 -23.05
N GLU A 11 22.85 13.53 -24.21
CA GLU A 11 22.01 12.98 -25.28
C GLU A 11 22.68 11.82 -26.03
N GLN A 12 24.02 11.81 -26.10
CA GLN A 12 24.77 10.76 -26.79
C GLN A 12 24.70 9.41 -26.04
N TRP A 13 24.82 9.41 -24.71
CA TRP A 13 24.80 8.18 -23.90
C TRP A 13 23.41 7.53 -23.79
N ALA A 14 22.34 8.32 -23.92
CA ALA A 14 20.97 7.82 -24.03
C ALA A 14 20.65 7.28 -25.43
N SER A 15 21.35 7.76 -26.48
CA SER A 15 21.17 7.26 -27.84
C SER A 15 21.84 5.90 -28.05
N ASP A 16 23.01 5.66 -27.43
CA ASP A 16 23.82 4.47 -27.70
C ASP A 16 23.35 3.22 -26.93
N SER A 17 22.66 3.40 -25.79
CA SER A 17 22.13 2.29 -24.98
C SER A 17 20.78 1.73 -25.46
N HIS A 18 20.01 2.51 -26.23
CA HIS A 18 18.72 2.11 -26.80
C HIS A 18 18.80 1.58 -28.24
N ALA A 19 19.96 1.72 -28.91
CA ALA A 19 20.16 1.33 -30.31
C ALA A 19 20.43 -0.17 -30.52
N PHE A 20 20.67 -0.95 -29.46
CA PHE A 20 21.06 -2.36 -29.60
C PHE A 20 19.90 -3.37 -29.49
N LEU A 21 18.71 -2.96 -29.02
CA LEU A 21 17.64 -3.93 -28.70
C LEU A 21 16.37 -3.83 -29.59
N PHE A 22 16.19 -2.79 -30.41
CA PHE A 22 14.98 -2.61 -31.21
C PHE A 22 15.25 -2.10 -32.64
N PRO A 23 14.48 -2.54 -33.65
CA PRO A 23 14.65 -2.08 -35.03
C PRO A 23 14.44 -0.56 -35.16
N PRO A 24 15.24 0.14 -36.01
CA PRO A 24 15.33 1.61 -36.04
C PRO A 24 14.04 2.34 -36.45
N LYS A 25 13.10 1.62 -37.07
CA LYS A 25 11.76 2.15 -37.42
C LYS A 25 10.83 2.22 -36.20
N LEU A 26 10.94 1.28 -35.26
CA LEU A 26 10.17 1.28 -34.00
C LEU A 26 10.66 2.39 -33.06
N GLY A 27 11.98 2.62 -32.98
CA GLY A 27 12.56 3.67 -32.15
C GLY A 27 12.15 5.10 -32.55
N ARG A 28 11.77 5.32 -33.82
CA ARG A 28 11.25 6.61 -34.29
C ARG A 28 9.75 6.79 -34.00
N LEU A 29 8.97 5.71 -33.98
CA LEU A 29 7.56 5.71 -33.58
C LEU A 29 7.39 5.92 -32.06
N LEU A 30 8.30 5.35 -31.25
CA LEU A 30 8.32 5.51 -29.78
C LEU A 30 8.67 6.93 -29.30
N LYS A 31 9.10 7.83 -30.19
CA LYS A 31 9.33 9.25 -29.87
C LYS A 31 8.04 10.07 -29.80
N VAL A 32 6.91 9.51 -30.23
CA VAL A 32 5.61 10.20 -30.15
C VAL A 32 5.10 10.14 -28.70
N PRO A 33 4.84 11.28 -28.03
CA PRO A 33 4.46 11.32 -26.62
C PRO A 33 3.17 10.56 -26.33
N VAL A 34 2.22 10.57 -27.28
CA VAL A 34 0.97 9.80 -27.21
C VAL A 34 1.24 8.29 -27.22
N LEU A 35 2.21 7.82 -28.01
CA LEU A 35 2.53 6.38 -28.07
C LEU A 35 3.23 5.91 -26.79
N LYS A 36 4.06 6.76 -26.18
CA LYS A 36 4.66 6.49 -24.86
C LYS A 36 3.59 6.33 -23.78
N PHE A 37 2.58 7.21 -23.77
CA PHE A 37 1.45 7.14 -22.84
C PHE A 37 0.60 5.87 -23.04
N LEU A 38 0.27 5.54 -24.29
CA LEU A 38 -0.49 4.33 -24.63
C LEU A 38 0.27 3.06 -24.25
N LEU A 39 1.57 3.00 -24.51
CA LEU A 39 2.38 1.82 -24.19
C LEU A 39 2.51 1.62 -22.68
N HIS A 40 2.68 2.71 -21.92
CA HIS A 40 2.70 2.66 -20.45
C HIS A 40 1.35 2.16 -19.91
N SER A 41 0.24 2.71 -20.42
CA SER A 41 -1.11 2.31 -20.04
C SER A 41 -1.40 0.84 -20.41
N ALA A 42 -0.96 0.38 -21.57
CA ALA A 42 -1.11 -1.00 -22.01
C ALA A 42 -0.29 -1.98 -21.14
N SER A 43 0.95 -1.61 -20.79
CA SER A 43 1.79 -2.40 -19.88
C SER A 43 1.15 -2.53 -18.50
N TYR A 44 0.53 -1.45 -18.01
CA TYR A 44 -0.20 -1.45 -16.76
C TYR A 44 -1.46 -2.33 -16.78
N LEU A 45 -2.23 -2.29 -17.87
CA LEU A 45 -3.39 -3.17 -18.06
C LEU A 45 -2.97 -4.65 -18.06
N TRP A 46 -1.87 -5.00 -18.73
CA TRP A 46 -1.33 -6.35 -18.70
C TRP A 46 -0.88 -6.77 -17.31
N PHE A 47 -0.26 -5.88 -16.55
CA PHE A 47 0.09 -6.12 -15.15
C PHE A 47 -1.16 -6.46 -14.30
N LEU A 48 -2.26 -5.73 -14.46
CA LEU A 48 -3.51 -6.02 -13.75
C LEU A 48 -4.13 -7.35 -14.16
N ILE A 49 -4.14 -7.68 -15.45
CA ILE A 49 -4.60 -8.98 -15.94
C ILE A 49 -3.77 -10.10 -15.33
N PHE A 50 -2.45 -9.90 -15.24
CA PHE A 50 -1.55 -10.87 -14.63
C PHE A 50 -1.82 -11.06 -13.13
N LEU A 51 -2.06 -9.97 -12.39
CA LEU A 51 -2.46 -10.04 -10.98
C LEU A 51 -3.79 -10.78 -10.79
N LEU A 52 -4.79 -10.54 -11.64
CA LEU A 52 -6.04 -11.30 -11.63
C LEU A 52 -5.78 -12.77 -11.93
N GLY A 53 -4.94 -13.06 -12.93
CA GLY A 53 -4.51 -14.41 -13.26
C GLY A 53 -3.88 -15.14 -12.07
N GLU A 54 -2.94 -14.51 -11.37
CA GLU A 54 -2.35 -15.07 -10.16
C GLU A 54 -3.41 -15.33 -9.07
N SER A 55 -4.37 -14.42 -8.87
CA SER A 55 -5.45 -14.62 -7.90
C SER A 55 -6.36 -15.81 -8.23
N LEU A 56 -6.71 -16.01 -9.50
CA LEU A 56 -7.52 -17.13 -9.97
C LEU A 56 -6.74 -18.45 -9.94
N VAL A 57 -5.46 -18.43 -10.29
CA VAL A 57 -4.59 -19.61 -10.19
C VAL A 57 -4.45 -20.04 -8.73
N MET A 58 -4.29 -19.10 -7.80
CA MET A 58 -4.23 -19.41 -6.37
C MET A 58 -5.51 -20.09 -5.87
N GLU A 59 -6.69 -19.63 -6.31
CA GLU A 59 -7.98 -20.24 -5.97
C GLU A 59 -8.11 -21.67 -6.52
N THR A 60 -7.72 -21.90 -7.78
CA THR A 60 -7.79 -23.24 -8.40
C THR A 60 -6.77 -24.23 -7.83
N GLN A 61 -5.63 -23.75 -7.32
CA GLN A 61 -4.59 -24.56 -6.70
C GLN A 61 -4.79 -24.78 -5.19
N LEU A 62 -5.89 -24.29 -4.60
CA LEU A 62 -6.18 -24.42 -3.17
C LEU A 62 -6.15 -25.89 -2.69
N SER A 63 -6.55 -26.84 -3.54
CA SER A 63 -6.55 -28.28 -3.22
C SER A 63 -5.18 -28.95 -3.28
N THR A 64 -4.18 -28.30 -3.89
CA THR A 64 -2.81 -28.83 -4.08
C THR A 64 -1.77 -27.90 -3.47
N PHE A 65 -2.17 -27.08 -2.49
CA PHE A 65 -1.31 -26.11 -1.84
C PHE A 65 -0.20 -26.84 -1.08
N LYS A 66 0.98 -26.96 -1.68
CA LYS A 66 2.21 -27.51 -1.07
C LYS A 66 2.78 -26.54 -0.03
N GLY A 67 1.99 -26.23 0.99
CA GLY A 67 2.38 -25.44 2.15
C GLY A 67 3.22 -24.19 1.84
N ARG A 68 4.15 -23.90 2.74
CA ARG A 68 5.03 -22.73 2.75
C ARG A 68 6.24 -22.82 1.80
N SER A 69 6.36 -23.96 1.09
CA SER A 69 7.45 -24.33 0.18
C SER A 69 7.11 -24.04 -1.30
N GLN A 70 6.13 -23.17 -1.57
CA GLN A 70 5.98 -22.60 -2.90
C GLN A 70 7.17 -21.68 -3.16
N SER A 71 7.84 -21.85 -4.29
CA SER A 71 9.00 -21.03 -4.60
C SER A 71 8.57 -19.55 -4.68
N VAL A 72 9.31 -18.67 -4.00
CA VAL A 72 9.06 -17.21 -4.02
C VAL A 72 8.99 -16.70 -5.47
N TRP A 73 9.70 -17.38 -6.38
CA TRP A 73 9.75 -17.10 -7.81
C TRP A 73 8.47 -17.48 -8.56
N GLU A 74 7.82 -18.61 -8.26
CA GLU A 74 6.55 -19.01 -8.91
C GLU A 74 5.37 -18.14 -8.47
N THR A 75 5.43 -17.58 -7.26
CA THR A 75 4.34 -16.77 -6.65
C THR A 75 4.58 -15.25 -6.72
N SER A 76 5.68 -14.81 -7.33
CA SER A 76 6.07 -13.39 -7.41
C SER A 76 6.49 -12.97 -8.81
N LEU A 77 5.94 -13.59 -9.87
CA LEU A 77 6.24 -13.21 -11.25
C LEU A 77 5.86 -11.75 -11.55
N HIS A 78 4.85 -11.21 -10.88
CA HIS A 78 4.49 -9.80 -10.95
C HIS A 78 5.63 -8.84 -10.52
N MET A 79 6.65 -9.31 -9.81
CA MET A 79 7.77 -8.48 -9.35
C MET A 79 8.64 -7.93 -10.47
N ILE A 80 8.64 -8.58 -11.65
CA ILE A 80 9.36 -8.05 -12.82
C ILE A 80 8.74 -6.73 -13.29
N TRP A 81 7.41 -6.61 -13.24
CA TRP A 81 6.69 -5.37 -13.52
C TRP A 81 6.92 -4.35 -12.40
N VAL A 82 6.80 -4.75 -11.14
CA VAL A 82 7.02 -3.85 -9.98
C VAL A 82 8.41 -3.21 -10.04
N THR A 83 9.46 -3.98 -10.38
CA THR A 83 10.82 -3.47 -10.52
C THR A 83 10.93 -2.48 -11.69
N GLY A 84 10.25 -2.76 -12.80
CA GLY A 84 10.17 -1.86 -13.95
C GLY A 84 9.46 -0.54 -13.63
N PHE A 85 8.35 -0.59 -12.89
CA PHE A 85 7.64 0.60 -12.42
C PHE A 85 8.50 1.39 -11.42
N LEU A 86 9.10 0.72 -10.44
CA LEU A 86 10.01 1.35 -9.48
C LEU A 86 11.14 2.10 -10.19
N TRP A 87 11.80 1.46 -11.16
CA TRP A 87 12.87 2.10 -11.92
C TRP A 87 12.39 3.33 -12.69
N PHE A 88 11.21 3.24 -13.31
CA PHE A 88 10.61 4.36 -14.05
C PHE A 88 10.29 5.54 -13.12
N GLU A 89 9.62 5.31 -11.99
CA GLU A 89 9.28 6.35 -11.03
C GLU A 89 10.54 6.95 -10.39
N CYS A 90 11.55 6.13 -10.04
CA CYS A 90 12.82 6.64 -9.51
C CYS A 90 13.53 7.59 -10.48
N LYS A 91 13.45 7.31 -11.79
CA LYS A 91 14.00 8.20 -12.82
C LYS A 91 13.23 9.52 -12.87
N GLU A 92 11.91 9.47 -12.78
CA GLU A 92 11.03 10.65 -12.81
C GLU A 92 11.32 11.58 -11.62
N VAL A 93 11.37 11.00 -10.41
CA VAL A 93 11.74 11.69 -9.17
C VAL A 93 13.12 12.35 -9.28
N TRP A 94 14.09 11.68 -9.92
CA TRP A 94 15.43 12.23 -10.11
C TRP A 94 15.46 13.45 -11.04
N ILE A 95 14.62 13.47 -12.08
CA ILE A 95 14.60 14.54 -13.09
C ILE A 95 13.81 15.76 -12.60
N GLU A 96 12.66 15.53 -11.97
CA GLU A 96 11.73 16.59 -11.57
C GLU A 96 12.01 17.13 -10.15
N GLY A 97 12.58 16.29 -9.28
CA GLY A 97 12.90 16.60 -7.89
C GLY A 97 11.80 16.16 -6.92
N LEU A 98 12.22 15.55 -5.81
CA LEU A 98 11.35 14.86 -4.84
C LEU A 98 10.20 15.71 -4.30
N ARG A 99 10.44 16.99 -3.97
CA ARG A 99 9.42 17.86 -3.37
C ARG A 99 8.30 18.18 -4.36
N SER A 100 8.63 18.42 -5.63
CA SER A 100 7.63 18.74 -6.64
C SER A 100 6.80 17.50 -6.97
N TYR A 101 7.47 16.35 -7.09
CA TYR A 101 6.84 15.07 -7.37
C TYR A 101 5.82 14.65 -6.30
N LEU A 102 6.12 14.83 -5.00
CA LEU A 102 5.21 14.44 -3.91
C LEU A 102 4.01 15.38 -3.69
N LEU A 103 3.99 16.57 -4.32
CA LEU A 103 2.84 17.47 -4.22
C LEU A 103 1.66 16.98 -5.06
N ASP A 104 1.91 16.17 -6.09
CA ASP A 104 0.87 15.52 -6.86
C ASP A 104 0.37 14.29 -6.10
N TRP A 105 -0.88 14.37 -5.62
CA TRP A 105 -1.57 13.30 -4.89
C TRP A 105 -1.49 11.93 -5.56
N TRP A 106 -1.45 11.98 -6.88
CA TRP A 106 -1.39 10.85 -7.76
C TRP A 106 -0.02 10.17 -7.78
N ASN A 107 1.04 10.94 -7.97
CA ASN A 107 2.42 10.46 -7.85
C ASN A 107 2.70 9.94 -6.42
N PHE A 108 2.13 10.61 -5.41
CA PHE A 108 2.17 10.11 -4.04
C PHE A 108 1.49 8.73 -3.90
N LEU A 109 0.30 8.56 -4.49
CA LEU A 109 -0.40 7.27 -4.51
C LEU A 109 0.45 6.18 -5.17
N ASP A 110 1.14 6.48 -6.26
CA ASP A 110 2.02 5.53 -6.95
C ASP A 110 3.23 5.12 -6.09
N VAL A 111 3.84 6.06 -5.36
CA VAL A 111 4.88 5.77 -4.36
C VAL A 111 4.36 4.86 -3.25
N VAL A 112 3.15 5.13 -2.74
CA VAL A 112 2.51 4.30 -1.72
C VAL A 112 2.30 2.88 -2.25
N ILE A 113 1.71 2.70 -3.43
CA ILE A 113 1.49 1.38 -4.04
C ILE A 113 2.82 0.63 -4.21
N LEU A 114 3.83 1.26 -4.80
CA LEU A 114 5.13 0.62 -5.01
C LEU A 114 5.81 0.25 -3.69
N SER A 115 5.72 1.11 -2.68
CA SER A 115 6.27 0.83 -1.36
C SER A 115 5.58 -0.37 -0.68
N LEU A 116 4.26 -0.52 -0.83
CA LEU A 116 3.52 -1.65 -0.26
C LEU A 116 3.84 -2.97 -1.00
N TYR A 117 4.03 -2.94 -2.32
CA TYR A 117 4.54 -4.10 -3.07
C TYR A 117 5.93 -4.52 -2.58
N LEU A 118 6.86 -3.57 -2.43
CA LEU A 118 8.19 -3.84 -1.91
C LEU A 118 8.16 -4.36 -0.47
N ALA A 119 7.29 -3.81 0.39
CA ALA A 119 7.13 -4.27 1.77
C ALA A 119 6.60 -5.71 1.84
N SER A 120 5.57 -6.05 1.06
CA SER A 120 5.06 -7.43 0.98
C SER A 120 6.14 -8.39 0.50
N PHE A 121 6.90 -8.02 -0.55
CA PHE A 121 7.98 -8.84 -1.06
C PHE A 121 9.14 -9.00 -0.05
N ALA A 122 9.51 -7.93 0.65
CA ALA A 122 10.54 -7.98 1.69
C ALA A 122 10.17 -8.92 2.84
N LEU A 123 8.89 -8.94 3.25
CA LEU A 123 8.41 -9.90 4.25
C LEU A 123 8.51 -11.36 3.75
N ARG A 124 8.18 -11.62 2.48
CA ARG A 124 8.36 -12.95 1.88
C ARG A 124 9.82 -13.36 1.80
N LEU A 125 10.72 -12.45 1.42
CA LEU A 125 12.17 -12.70 1.42
C LEU A 125 12.71 -12.97 2.83
N LEU A 126 12.26 -12.20 3.82
CA LEU A 126 12.63 -12.41 5.22
C LEU A 126 12.23 -13.81 5.67
N LEU A 127 11.05 -14.29 5.26
CA LEU A 127 10.60 -15.64 5.58
C LEU A 127 11.38 -16.73 4.87
N ALA A 128 11.70 -16.55 3.59
CA ALA A 128 12.57 -17.46 2.86
C ALA A 128 13.98 -17.50 3.47
N GLY A 129 14.50 -16.36 3.91
CA GLY A 129 15.77 -16.24 4.61
C GLY A 129 15.75 -16.95 5.97
N LEU A 130 14.70 -16.75 6.78
CA LEU A 130 14.52 -17.45 8.05
C LEU A 130 14.40 -18.97 7.84
N ALA A 131 13.66 -19.41 6.82
CA ALA A 131 13.55 -20.82 6.47
C ALA A 131 14.92 -21.41 6.10
N TYR A 132 15.68 -20.73 5.26
CA TYR A 132 17.03 -21.17 4.87
C TYR A 132 17.97 -21.30 6.07
N MET A 133 18.03 -20.25 6.92
CA MET A 133 18.91 -20.25 8.10
C MET A 133 18.55 -21.35 9.11
N HIS A 134 17.26 -21.53 9.42
CA HIS A 134 16.84 -22.54 10.41
C HIS A 134 16.98 -23.97 9.90
N CYS A 135 16.77 -24.20 8.60
CA CYS A 135 16.94 -25.53 8.01
C CYS A 135 18.41 -25.88 7.74
N GLN A 136 19.31 -24.89 7.66
CA GLN A 136 20.76 -25.12 7.54
C GLN A 136 21.38 -25.61 8.86
N GLU A 137 20.91 -25.11 10.00
CA GLU A 137 21.43 -25.46 11.33
C GLU A 137 20.90 -26.83 11.82
N ALA A 138 19.61 -27.13 11.57
CA ALA A 138 18.98 -28.38 11.99
C ALA A 138 17.83 -28.77 11.05
N SER A 139 18.16 -29.57 10.02
CA SER A 139 17.24 -30.01 8.97
C SER A 139 16.03 -30.82 9.47
N ASP A 140 16.12 -31.45 10.64
CA ASP A 140 15.06 -32.29 11.23
C ASP A 140 14.40 -31.62 12.46
N SER A 141 14.65 -30.32 12.69
CA SER A 141 14.02 -29.59 13.79
C SER A 141 12.55 -29.27 13.49
N ALA A 142 11.70 -29.32 14.51
CA ALA A 142 10.30 -28.88 14.41
C ALA A 142 10.15 -27.43 13.89
N THR A 143 11.18 -26.59 14.11
CA THR A 143 11.25 -25.22 13.60
C THR A 143 11.46 -25.16 12.08
N CYS A 144 12.29 -26.05 11.51
CA CYS A 144 12.45 -26.14 10.05
C CYS A 144 11.15 -26.65 9.40
N HIS A 145 10.47 -27.64 10.00
CA HIS A 145 9.16 -28.08 9.55
C HIS A 145 8.14 -26.94 9.59
N TYR A 146 8.16 -26.10 10.63
CA TYR A 146 7.29 -24.93 10.73
C TYR A 146 7.48 -23.95 9.56
N PHE A 147 8.72 -23.61 9.21
CA PHE A 147 9.00 -22.65 8.15
C PHE A 147 8.87 -23.20 6.72
N THR A 148 8.76 -24.51 6.54
CA THR A 148 8.72 -25.16 5.21
C THR A 148 7.40 -25.85 4.90
N ALA A 149 6.80 -26.52 5.88
CA ALA A 149 5.68 -27.44 5.69
C ALA A 149 4.48 -27.20 6.63
N ALA A 150 4.54 -26.22 7.56
CA ALA A 150 3.40 -25.93 8.43
C ALA A 150 2.14 -25.58 7.63
N GLU A 151 1.02 -26.18 8.04
CA GLU A 151 -0.29 -25.87 7.52
C GLU A 151 -0.79 -24.51 8.04
N ARG A 152 -1.72 -23.88 7.31
CA ARG A 152 -2.26 -22.56 7.67
C ARG A 152 -2.90 -22.52 9.07
N SER A 153 -3.38 -23.66 9.57
CA SER A 153 -3.96 -23.83 10.91
C SER A 153 -2.93 -23.73 12.04
N GLU A 154 -1.66 -24.01 11.76
CA GLU A 154 -0.58 -24.03 12.76
C GLU A 154 0.18 -22.70 12.84
N TRP A 155 -0.16 -21.74 11.99
CA TRP A 155 0.50 -20.43 11.93
C TRP A 155 0.20 -19.60 13.17
N ARG A 156 1.24 -18.93 13.68
CA ARG A 156 1.11 -18.00 14.81
C ARG A 156 0.44 -16.71 14.34
N THR A 157 -0.26 -16.04 15.26
CA THR A 157 -0.97 -14.79 14.99
C THR A 157 -0.05 -13.67 14.51
N GLU A 158 1.20 -13.67 14.96
CA GLU A 158 2.24 -12.71 14.62
C GLU A 158 3.11 -13.12 13.41
N ASP A 159 2.72 -14.16 12.65
CA ASP A 159 3.50 -14.58 11.49
C ASP A 159 3.54 -13.49 10.40
N PRO A 160 4.75 -13.10 9.93
CA PRO A 160 4.89 -12.06 8.91
C PRO A 160 4.35 -12.50 7.54
N GLN A 161 3.99 -13.77 7.36
CA GLN A 161 3.37 -14.30 6.15
C GLN A 161 1.94 -13.76 6.00
N PHE A 162 1.17 -13.71 7.10
CA PHE A 162 -0.16 -13.11 7.08
C PHE A 162 -0.08 -11.63 6.74
N LEU A 163 0.89 -10.91 7.31
CA LEU A 163 1.10 -9.50 6.99
C LEU A 163 1.47 -9.31 5.52
N ALA A 164 2.34 -10.17 4.97
CA ALA A 164 2.70 -10.14 3.55
C ALA A 164 1.50 -10.38 2.63
N GLU A 165 0.63 -11.36 2.96
CA GLU A 165 -0.59 -11.67 2.23
C GLU A 165 -1.59 -10.50 2.26
N VAL A 166 -1.81 -9.90 3.43
CA VAL A 166 -2.71 -8.75 3.60
C VAL A 166 -2.19 -7.54 2.84
N LEU A 167 -0.89 -7.22 2.97
CA LEU A 167 -0.28 -6.12 2.23
C LEU A 167 -0.40 -6.35 0.72
N PHE A 168 -0.18 -7.58 0.24
CA PHE A 168 -0.33 -7.91 -1.17
C PHE A 168 -1.78 -7.70 -1.64
N ALA A 169 -2.78 -8.14 -0.87
CA ALA A 169 -4.19 -7.96 -1.20
C ALA A 169 -4.62 -6.49 -1.22
N VAL A 170 -4.21 -5.70 -0.22
CA VAL A 170 -4.48 -4.26 -0.19
C VAL A 170 -3.81 -3.57 -1.38
N THR A 171 -2.57 -3.93 -1.69
CA THR A 171 -1.84 -3.32 -2.79
C THR A 171 -2.46 -3.67 -4.15
N SER A 172 -2.89 -4.91 -4.35
CA SER A 172 -3.58 -5.30 -5.59
C SER A 172 -4.88 -4.53 -5.79
N MET A 173 -5.67 -4.31 -4.72
CA MET A 173 -6.86 -3.45 -4.76
C MET A 173 -6.53 -2.01 -5.14
N LEU A 174 -5.49 -1.43 -4.53
CA LEU A 174 -5.04 -0.07 -4.84
C LEU A 174 -4.52 0.04 -6.29
N SER A 175 -3.85 -1.00 -6.81
CA SER A 175 -3.44 -1.05 -8.21
C SER A 175 -4.62 -0.94 -9.18
N PHE A 176 -5.80 -1.49 -8.87
CA PHE A 176 -6.98 -1.25 -9.71
C PHE A 176 -7.47 0.20 -9.66
N THR A 177 -7.25 0.91 -8.55
CA THR A 177 -7.59 2.34 -8.45
C THR A 177 -6.78 3.18 -9.44
N ARG A 178 -5.55 2.75 -9.79
CA ARG A 178 -4.73 3.39 -10.83
C ARG A 178 -5.37 3.33 -12.23
N LEU A 179 -6.39 2.49 -12.48
CA LEU A 179 -7.14 2.59 -13.75
C LEU A 179 -7.90 3.90 -13.89
N ALA A 180 -8.22 4.56 -12.77
CA ALA A 180 -8.85 5.87 -12.78
C ALA A 180 -7.96 6.95 -13.42
N TYR A 181 -6.65 6.74 -13.57
CA TYR A 181 -5.75 7.66 -14.25
C TYR A 181 -5.92 7.74 -15.75
N ILE A 182 -6.47 6.69 -16.36
CA ILE A 182 -6.64 6.61 -17.81
C ILE A 182 -7.98 7.23 -18.22
N LEU A 183 -8.94 7.30 -17.29
CA LEU A 183 -10.29 7.86 -17.51
C LEU A 183 -10.32 9.33 -18.00
N PRO A 184 -9.42 10.25 -17.57
CA PRO A 184 -9.38 11.62 -18.07
C PRO A 184 -9.06 11.74 -19.56
N ALA A 185 -8.46 10.70 -20.16
CA ALA A 185 -8.13 10.71 -21.59
C ALA A 185 -9.37 10.61 -22.50
N HIS A 186 -10.52 10.20 -21.95
CA HIS A 186 -11.78 10.14 -22.69
C HIS A 186 -12.65 11.38 -22.40
N GLU A 187 -13.12 12.03 -23.47
CA GLU A 187 -13.80 13.33 -23.42
C GLU A 187 -15.02 13.34 -22.47
N SER A 188 -15.82 12.27 -22.47
CA SER A 188 -16.99 12.15 -21.58
C SER A 188 -16.68 11.66 -20.16
N LEU A 189 -15.62 10.87 -19.96
CA LEU A 189 -15.31 10.28 -18.64
C LEU A 189 -14.45 11.21 -17.78
N GLY A 190 -13.63 12.05 -18.41
CA GLY A 190 -12.82 13.04 -17.70
C GLY A 190 -13.67 14.10 -16.98
N THR A 191 -14.73 14.59 -17.62
CA THR A 191 -15.64 15.56 -16.97
C THR A 191 -16.38 14.94 -15.78
N LEU A 192 -16.75 13.67 -15.87
CA LEU A 192 -17.35 12.92 -14.75
C LEU A 192 -16.37 12.75 -13.58
N GLN A 193 -15.12 12.41 -13.87
CA GLN A 193 -14.09 12.25 -12.84
C GLN A 193 -13.79 13.56 -12.10
N ILE A 194 -13.76 14.69 -12.81
CA ILE A 194 -13.60 16.02 -12.18
C ILE A 194 -14.78 16.32 -11.24
N SER A 195 -16.00 15.96 -11.65
CA SER A 195 -17.18 16.11 -10.79
C SER A 195 -17.09 15.24 -9.54
N ILE A 196 -16.66 13.98 -9.67
CA ILE A 196 -16.45 13.07 -8.53
C ILE A 196 -15.40 13.62 -7.57
N GLY A 197 -14.29 14.15 -8.08
CA GLY A 197 -13.24 14.76 -7.25
C GLY A 197 -13.77 15.88 -6.35
N ARG A 198 -14.59 16.79 -6.91
CA ARG A 198 -15.21 17.87 -6.14
C ARG A 198 -16.21 17.35 -5.09
N MET A 199 -16.97 16.32 -5.42
CA MET A 199 -17.89 15.70 -4.46
C MET A 199 -17.16 15.00 -3.30
N ILE A 200 -16.00 14.38 -3.58
CA ILE A 200 -15.17 13.75 -2.56
C ILE A 200 -14.65 14.80 -1.56
N ASP A 201 -14.20 15.96 -2.03
CA ASP A 201 -13.75 17.05 -1.14
C ASP A 201 -14.85 17.51 -0.19
N ASP A 202 -16.10 17.56 -0.65
CA ASP A 202 -17.26 17.89 0.19
C ASP A 202 -17.59 16.74 1.16
N MET A 203 -17.49 15.48 0.70
CA MET A 203 -17.66 14.30 1.56
C MET A 203 -16.61 14.23 2.66
N ILE A 204 -15.34 14.54 2.40
CA ILE A 204 -14.26 14.50 3.41
C ILE A 204 -14.57 15.46 4.57
N ARG A 205 -15.08 16.67 4.26
CA ARG A 205 -15.50 17.64 5.29
C ARG A 205 -16.63 17.10 6.15
N PHE A 206 -17.59 16.40 5.54
CA PHE A 206 -18.68 15.77 6.28
C PHE A 206 -18.21 14.57 7.13
N MET A 207 -17.32 13.73 6.58
CA MET A 207 -16.72 12.59 7.28
C MET A 207 -15.93 13.03 8.51
N PHE A 208 -15.28 14.20 8.47
CA PHE A 208 -14.59 14.78 9.62
C PHE A 208 -15.54 15.04 10.80
N ILE A 209 -16.70 15.66 10.54
CA ILE A 209 -17.72 15.91 11.56
C ILE A 209 -18.28 14.58 12.09
N LEU A 210 -18.55 13.61 11.20
CA LEU A 210 -19.01 12.28 11.59
C LEU A 210 -18.01 11.53 12.48
N MET A 211 -16.70 11.64 12.22
CA MET A 211 -15.67 11.04 13.06
C MET A 211 -15.65 11.62 14.49
N ILE A 212 -15.86 12.92 14.64
CA ILE A 212 -15.98 13.56 15.97
C ILE A 212 -17.18 13.00 16.72
N ILE A 213 -18.35 12.97 16.06
CA ILE A 213 -19.59 12.44 16.64
C ILE A 213 -19.40 10.96 17.03
N LEU A 214 -18.88 10.13 16.12
CA LEU A 214 -18.64 8.71 16.35
C LEU A 214 -17.70 8.47 17.53
N THR A 215 -16.64 9.27 17.65
CA THR A 215 -15.68 9.16 18.75
C THR A 215 -16.32 9.55 20.10
N ALA A 216 -17.13 10.62 20.13
CA ALA A 216 -17.87 11.00 21.33
C ALA A 216 -18.85 9.90 21.77
N PHE A 217 -19.56 9.28 20.83
CA PHE A 217 -20.41 8.14 21.10
C PHE A 217 -19.63 6.91 21.58
N LEU A 218 -18.50 6.57 20.95
CA LEU A 218 -17.64 5.46 21.37
C LEU A 218 -17.09 5.65 22.79
N CYS A 219 -16.70 6.88 23.14
CA CYS A 219 -16.28 7.22 24.50
C CYS A 219 -17.44 7.08 25.51
N GLY A 220 -18.63 7.59 25.17
CA GLY A 220 -19.83 7.45 25.98
C GLY A 220 -20.22 5.99 26.21
N LEU A 221 -20.23 5.17 25.16
CA LEU A 221 -20.50 3.74 25.25
C LEU A 221 -19.44 3.03 26.09
N ASN A 222 -18.15 3.32 25.89
CA ASN A 222 -17.09 2.73 26.70
C ASN A 222 -17.31 3.02 28.20
N ASN A 223 -17.65 4.25 28.57
CA ASN A 223 -17.92 4.61 29.97
C ASN A 223 -19.15 3.89 30.55
N ILE A 224 -20.16 3.62 29.73
CA ILE A 224 -21.36 2.87 30.14
C ILE A 224 -21.05 1.37 30.28
N TYR A 225 -20.23 0.79 29.40
CA TYR A 225 -19.96 -0.66 29.36
C TYR A 225 -18.81 -1.13 30.26
N VAL A 226 -17.90 -0.24 30.67
CA VAL A 226 -16.79 -0.58 31.60
C VAL A 226 -17.29 -1.28 32.88
N PRO A 227 -18.33 -0.80 33.59
CA PRO A 227 -18.83 -1.46 34.80
C PRO A 227 -19.44 -2.85 34.57
N TYR A 228 -19.85 -3.17 33.33
CA TYR A 228 -20.48 -4.46 33.00
C TYR A 228 -19.47 -5.55 32.64
N GLN A 229 -18.17 -5.22 32.51
CA GLN A 229 -17.11 -6.18 32.19
C GLN A 229 -16.97 -7.29 33.25
N GLU A 230 -17.31 -6.99 34.50
CA GLU A 230 -17.22 -7.90 35.65
C GLU A 230 -18.47 -8.81 35.80
N THR A 231 -19.49 -8.66 34.94
CA THR A 231 -20.71 -9.47 35.06
C THR A 231 -20.48 -10.86 34.46
N GLU A 232 -20.25 -11.83 35.34
CA GLU A 232 -19.90 -13.26 35.17
C GLU A 232 -20.76 -14.09 34.18
N GLN A 233 -21.75 -13.49 33.50
CA GLN A 233 -22.66 -14.19 32.57
C GLN A 233 -22.06 -14.39 31.16
N LEU A 234 -21.02 -13.64 30.76
CA LEU A 234 -20.35 -13.81 29.46
C LEU A 234 -19.25 -14.89 29.46
N GLY A 235 -18.79 -15.31 30.65
CA GLY A 235 -17.82 -16.41 30.79
C GLY A 235 -18.42 -17.80 30.53
N LYS A 236 -19.75 -17.94 30.47
CA LYS A 236 -20.43 -19.23 30.26
C LYS A 236 -20.36 -19.75 28.82
N TYR A 237 -19.98 -18.90 27.86
CA TYR A 237 -19.73 -19.28 26.46
C TYR A 237 -18.23 -19.40 26.14
N ALA A 238 -17.36 -18.94 27.04
CA ALA A 238 -15.93 -19.15 26.94
C ALA A 238 -15.60 -20.53 27.52
N GLY A 239 -15.20 -21.47 26.66
CA GLY A 239 -14.88 -22.84 27.04
C GLY A 239 -13.89 -22.95 28.22
N PRO A 240 -13.81 -24.12 28.85
CA PRO A 240 -13.07 -24.34 30.09
C PRO A 240 -11.55 -24.27 29.84
N GLY A 241 -11.00 -23.06 29.82
CA GLY A 241 -9.57 -22.79 29.64
C GLY A 241 -9.15 -21.34 29.95
N ALA A 242 -10.11 -20.43 30.14
CA ALA A 242 -9.85 -19.00 30.37
C ALA A 242 -9.80 -18.58 31.85
N ARG A 243 -9.46 -19.50 32.78
CA ARG A 243 -9.50 -19.22 34.23
C ARG A 243 -8.16 -18.76 34.84
N GLY A 244 -7.23 -18.19 34.07
CA GLY A 244 -5.92 -17.86 34.67
C GLY A 244 -4.93 -17.03 33.87
N ARG A 245 -5.32 -16.45 32.73
CA ARG A 245 -4.49 -15.43 32.08
C ARG A 245 -5.27 -14.13 32.12
N GLY A 246 -4.74 -13.17 32.85
CA GLY A 246 -5.31 -11.83 32.96
C GLY A 246 -5.51 -11.24 31.57
N TRP A 247 -6.74 -11.32 31.07
CA TRP A 247 -7.25 -10.43 30.05
C TRP A 247 -7.63 -9.10 30.72
N GLY A 248 -6.67 -8.52 31.45
CA GLY A 248 -6.61 -7.10 31.78
C GLY A 248 -5.81 -6.34 30.72
N GLY A 249 -5.83 -6.84 29.48
CA GLY A 249 -5.38 -6.07 28.32
C GLY A 249 -6.41 -4.97 28.04
N PRO A 250 -5.99 -3.78 27.59
CA PRO A 250 -6.95 -2.77 27.19
C PRO A 250 -7.89 -3.40 26.16
N SER A 251 -9.20 -3.28 26.38
CA SER A 251 -10.20 -3.63 25.36
C SER A 251 -9.76 -3.08 24.00
N LEU A 252 -10.08 -3.75 22.88
CA LEU A 252 -9.74 -3.24 21.54
C LEU A 252 -10.16 -1.76 21.36
N VAL A 253 -11.22 -1.35 22.07
CA VAL A 253 -11.67 0.02 22.26
C VAL A 253 -10.68 0.87 23.07
N ALA A 254 -10.19 0.42 24.23
CA ALA A 254 -9.18 1.14 25.00
C ALA A 254 -7.83 1.26 24.27
N HIS A 255 -7.42 0.27 23.46
CA HIS A 255 -6.23 0.39 22.60
C HIS A 255 -6.45 1.40 21.45
N SER A 256 -7.65 1.42 20.86
CA SER A 256 -8.02 2.41 19.84
C SER A 256 -8.13 3.83 20.44
N VAL A 257 -8.71 3.95 21.64
CA VAL A 257 -8.93 5.20 22.39
C VAL A 257 -7.64 5.72 23.05
N ALA A 258 -6.65 4.87 23.34
CA ALA A 258 -5.34 5.29 23.87
C ALA A 258 -4.39 5.83 22.79
N LEU A 259 -4.59 5.49 21.51
CA LEU A 259 -3.90 6.10 20.37
C LEU A 259 -4.53 7.43 19.92
N LEU A 260 -5.80 7.66 20.27
CA LEU A 260 -6.57 8.85 19.97
C LEU A 260 -6.12 10.15 20.68
N PRO A 261 -5.61 10.21 21.93
CA PRO A 261 -5.33 11.48 22.61
C PRO A 261 -4.09 12.18 22.02
N ALA A 262 -3.11 11.41 21.55
CA ALA A 262 -1.92 11.96 20.90
C ALA A 262 -2.21 12.52 19.50
N CYS A 263 -3.25 12.03 18.83
CA CYS A 263 -3.65 12.48 17.50
C CYS A 263 -4.73 13.57 17.56
N SER A 264 -5.66 13.51 18.53
CA SER A 264 -6.72 14.50 18.72
C SER A 264 -6.17 15.84 19.19
N ASP A 265 -5.19 15.88 20.10
CA ASP A 265 -4.64 17.17 20.58
C ASP A 265 -3.88 17.89 19.46
N LEU A 266 -3.06 17.19 18.67
CA LEU A 266 -2.34 17.79 17.53
C LEU A 266 -3.29 18.19 16.39
N LEU A 267 -4.33 17.42 16.09
CA LEU A 267 -5.32 17.75 15.06
C LEU A 267 -6.24 18.89 15.50
N VAL A 268 -6.69 18.92 16.75
CA VAL A 268 -7.50 20.02 17.30
C VAL A 268 -6.67 21.31 17.36
N GLN A 269 -5.39 21.25 17.78
CA GLN A 269 -4.50 22.42 17.75
C GLN A 269 -4.27 22.93 16.31
N SER A 270 -4.11 22.01 15.35
CA SER A 270 -3.91 22.35 13.94
C SER A 270 -5.18 22.93 13.29
N LEU A 271 -6.37 22.44 13.66
CA LEU A 271 -7.66 22.99 13.23
C LEU A 271 -7.96 24.33 13.89
N ILE A 272 -7.61 24.55 15.15
CA ILE A 272 -7.71 25.87 15.79
C ILE A 272 -6.81 26.88 15.04
N TYR A 273 -5.59 26.49 14.67
CA TYR A 273 -4.69 27.34 13.88
C TYR A 273 -5.22 27.61 12.46
N LEU A 274 -5.78 26.60 11.78
CA LEU A 274 -6.31 26.75 10.40
C LEU A 274 -7.62 27.55 10.36
N ILE A 275 -8.46 27.43 11.39
CA ILE A 275 -9.72 28.19 11.53
C ILE A 275 -9.45 29.62 12.04
N ALA A 276 -8.37 29.87 12.80
CA ALA A 276 -8.02 31.20 13.30
C ALA A 276 -7.26 32.08 12.29
N GLN A 277 -6.69 31.51 11.22
CA GLN A 277 -5.93 32.27 10.21
C GLN A 277 -6.71 33.34 9.40
N PRO A 278 -8.02 33.27 9.14
CA PRO A 278 -8.73 34.32 8.41
C PRO A 278 -9.08 35.55 9.26
N LEU A 279 -8.85 35.52 10.58
CA LEU A 279 -9.32 36.56 11.52
C LEU A 279 -8.27 37.59 11.94
N VAL A 280 -6.99 37.44 11.55
CA VAL A 280 -5.88 38.33 11.98
C VAL A 280 -5.28 39.18 10.84
N SER A 281 -5.69 38.98 9.59
CA SER A 281 -5.20 39.80 8.46
C SER A 281 -6.28 40.70 7.85
N SER A 282 -7.01 41.44 8.69
CA SER A 282 -7.67 42.68 8.28
C SER A 282 -6.80 43.85 8.75
N PRO A 283 -6.07 44.55 7.88
CA PRO A 283 -5.35 45.75 8.27
C PRO A 283 -6.37 46.86 8.50
N SER A 284 -6.55 47.26 9.76
CA SER A 284 -7.12 48.56 10.09
C SER A 284 -6.03 49.62 10.02
N LEU A 285 -6.18 50.51 9.03
CA LEU A 285 -5.39 51.73 8.72
C LEU A 285 -4.00 51.55 8.12
#